data_AF-A0A662VD60-F1
#
_entry.id   AF-A0A662VD60-F1
#
_cell.length_a   1.000
_cell.length_b   1.000
_cell.length_c   1.000
_cell.angle_alpha   90.00
_cell.angle_beta   90.00
_cell.angle_gamma   90.00
#
_symmetry.space_group_name_H-M   'P 1'
#
loop_
_entity.id
_entity.type
_entity.pdbx_description
1 polymer ?
#
loop_
_entity_poly.entity_id
_entity_poly.type
_entity_poly.pdbx_seq_one_letter_code
_entity_poly.pdbx_strand_id
1 'polypeptide(L)' 'MIRIKTVFLARAGDIVGKHVHEFTLPEGSTLKDLIREIGVKLSKRFYEGVINGRLIFSIF' A
#
# COMPACT_ATOMS: atom_id res chain seq x y z
N MET A 1 -13.51 4.78 -11.92
CA MET A 1 -12.20 4.36 -11.35
C MET A 1 -11.74 5.41 -10.36
N ILE A 2 -11.06 5.01 -9.28
CA ILE A 2 -10.53 5.94 -8.26
C ILE A 2 -9.00 6.01 -8.34
N ARG A 3 -8.44 7.22 -8.20
CA ARG A 3 -7.01 7.46 -8.09
C ARG A 3 -6.65 7.70 -6.62
N ILE A 4 -5.69 6.95 -6.12
CA ILE A 4 -5.26 7.00 -4.72
C ILE A 4 -3.77 7.33 -4.69
N LYS A 5 -3.43 8.41 -3.98
CA LYS A 5 -2.04 8.74 -3.65
C LYS A 5 -1.71 8.11 -2.31
N THR A 6 -0.75 7.19 -2.30
CA THR A 6 -0.27 6.52 -1.09
C THR A 6 1.06 7.12 -0.67
N VAL A 7 1.16 7.48 0.62
CA VAL A 7 2.39 7.97 1.23
C VAL A 7 2.90 6.92 2.21
N PHE A 8 4.07 6.36 1.95
CA PHE A 8 4.74 5.39 2.79
C PHE A 8 5.71 6.10 3.74
N LEU A 9 5.51 5.91 5.05
CA LEU A 9 6.33 6.53 6.08
C LEU A 9 7.42 5.58 6.58
N ALA A 10 8.54 6.14 7.00
CA ALA A 10 9.64 5.43 7.66
C ALA A 10 10.01 4.12 6.92
N ARG A 11 10.07 3.00 7.66
CA ARG A 11 10.50 1.70 7.15
C ARG A 11 9.65 1.17 6.00
N ALA A 12 8.38 1.56 5.92
CA ALA A 12 7.53 1.15 4.81
C ALA A 12 8.03 1.75 3.49
N GLY A 13 8.49 3.01 3.52
CA GLY A 13 9.09 3.69 2.36
C GLY A 13 10.35 2.99 1.86
N ASP A 14 11.24 2.57 2.78
CA ASP A 14 12.43 1.78 2.43
C ASP A 14 12.07 0.47 1.72
N ILE A 15 11.00 -0.19 2.17
CA ILE A 15 10.55 -1.48 1.63
C ILE A 15 9.99 -1.35 0.20
N VAL A 16 9.31 -0.24 -0.09
CA VAL A 16 8.69 0.01 -1.39
C VAL A 16 9.55 0.86 -2.35
N GLY A 17 10.68 1.37 -1.88
CA GLY A 17 11.70 2.09 -2.66
C GLY A 17 11.40 3.57 -2.90
N LYS A 18 10.13 3.99 -2.95
CA LYS A 18 9.71 5.40 -2.98
C LYS A 18 8.63 5.69 -1.94
N HIS A 19 8.69 6.87 -1.35
CA HIS A 19 7.73 7.26 -0.31
C HIS A 19 6.36 7.65 -0.84
N VAL A 20 6.21 7.90 -2.14
CA VAL A 20 4.95 8.34 -2.73
C VAL A 20 4.66 7.54 -3.99
N HIS A 21 3.48 6.92 -4.04
CA HIS A 21 3.01 6.16 -5.19
C HIS A 21 1.56 6.52 -5.51
N GLU A 22 1.19 6.39 -6.78
CA GLU A 22 -0.19 6.50 -7.22
C GLU A 22 -0.72 5.14 -7.66
N PHE A 23 -1.94 4.84 -7.27
CA PHE A 23 -2.66 3.63 -7.66
C PHE A 23 -4.00 4.01 -8.28
N THR A 24 -4.38 3.26 -9.30
CA THR A 24 -5.73 3.33 -9.88
C THR A 24 -6.46 2.04 -9.53
N LEU A 25 -7.60 2.15 -8.86
CA LEU A 25 -8.44 1.02 -8.48
C LEU A 25 -9.85 1.15 -9.08
N PRO A 26 -10.58 0.04 -9.27
CA PRO A 26 -12.00 0.07 -9.57
C PRO A 26 -12.80 0.85 -8.52
N GLU A 27 -13.92 1.46 -8.92
CA GLU A 27 -14.84 2.05 -7.95
C GLU A 27 -15.39 0.98 -6.99
N GLY A 28 -15.60 1.35 -5.73
CA GLY A 28 -16.01 0.42 -4.69
C GLY A 28 -14.89 -0.45 -4.10
N SER A 29 -13.64 -0.29 -4.55
CA SER A 29 -12.49 -1.00 -3.98
C SER A 29 -12.25 -0.66 -2.51
N THR A 30 -11.77 -1.63 -1.75
CA THR A 30 -11.51 -1.50 -0.31
C THR A 30 -10.05 -1.19 -0.02
N LEU A 31 -9.74 -0.84 1.24
CA LEU A 31 -8.36 -0.73 1.71
C LEU A 31 -7.57 -2.04 1.55
N LYS A 32 -8.23 -3.19 1.71
CA LYS A 32 -7.61 -4.51 1.52
C LYS A 32 -7.16 -4.72 0.08
N ASP A 33 -7.93 -4.21 -0.89
CA ASP A 33 -7.59 -4.28 -2.31
C ASP A 33 -6.38 -3.39 -2.63
N LEU A 34 -6.31 -2.19 -2.04
CA LEU A 34 -5.13 -1.33 -2.14
C LEU A 34 -3.87 -2.02 -1.57
N ILE A 35 -3.96 -2.60 -0.36
CA ILE A 35 -2.83 -3.31 0.27
C ILE A 35 -2.37 -4.49 -0.60
N ARG A 36 -3.30 -5.22 -1.21
CA ARG A 36 -2.99 -6.30 -2.15
C ARG A 36 -2.26 -5.77 -3.39
N GLU A 37 -2.76 -4.70 -4.00
CA GLU A 37 -2.14 -4.07 -5.17
C GLU A 37 -0.73 -3.56 -4.89
N ILE A 38 -0.50 -2.95 -3.72
CA ILE A 38 0.85 -2.58 -3.25
C ILE A 38 1.74 -3.83 -3.16
N GLY A 39 1.20 -4.93 -2.63
CA GLY A 39 1.90 -6.22 -2.55
C GLY A 39 2.35 -6.76 -3.90
N VAL A 40 1.46 -6.71 -4.90
CA VAL A 40 1.71 -7.19 -6.26
C VAL A 40 2.69 -6.29 -7.01
N LYS A 41 2.50 -4.97 -6.93
CA LYS A 41 3.25 -4.01 -7.75
C LYS A 41 4.59 -3.59 -7.14
N LEU A 42 4.67 -3.50 -5.81
CA LEU A 42 5.83 -2.92 -5.14
C LEU A 42 6.59 -3.96 -4.31
N SER A 43 5.91 -4.64 -3.38
CA SER A 43 6.61 -5.54 -2.45
C SER A 43 5.70 -6.53 -1.75
N LYS A 44 5.91 -7.84 -2.00
CA LYS A 44 5.25 -8.91 -1.25
C LYS A 44 5.52 -8.81 0.26
N ARG A 45 6.72 -8.37 0.65
CA ARG A 45 7.11 -8.18 2.06
C ARG A 45 6.28 -7.09 2.74
N PHE A 46 5.90 -6.04 2.01
CA PHE A 46 4.99 -5.03 2.54
C PHE A 46 3.62 -5.64 2.85
N TYR A 47 3.03 -6.36 1.88
CA TYR A 47 1.74 -7.02 2.05
C TYR A 47 1.74 -7.99 3.24
N GLU A 48 2.73 -8.88 3.31
CA GLU A 48 2.88 -9.80 4.43
C GLU A 48 3.10 -9.07 5.75
N GLY A 49 3.86 -7.96 5.76
CA GLY A 49 4.05 -7.13 6.94
C GLY A 49 2.75 -6.54 7.48
N VAL A 50 1.88 -6.05 6.59
CA VAL A 50 0.58 -5.47 6.97
C VAL A 50 -0.39 -6.56 7.44
N ILE A 51 -0.53 -7.67 6.69
CA ILE A 51 -1.45 -8.76 7.05
C ILE A 51 -1.04 -9.44 8.37
N ASN A 52 0.25 -9.54 8.65
CA ASN A 52 0.75 -10.10 9.91
C ASN A 52 0.80 -9.07 11.07
N GLY A 53 0.27 -7.86 10.88
CA GLY A 53 0.22 -6.80 11.90
C GLY A 53 1.57 -6.19 12.27
N ARG A 54 2.63 -6.44 11.50
CA ARG A 54 3.99 -5.87 11.73
C ARG A 54 4.15 -4.46 11.17
N LEU A 55 3.29 -4.08 10.22
CA LEU A 55 3.24 -2.75 9.63
C LEU A 55 1.83 -2.19 9.78
N ILE A 56 1.73 -0.95 10.26
CA ILE A 56 0.47 -0.22 10.36
C ILE A 56 0.35 0.68 9.13
N PHE A 57 -0.80 0.60 8.47
CA PHE A 57 -1.14 1.45 7.34
C PHE A 57 -2.29 2.38 7.75
N SER A 58 -2.03 3.68 7.77
CA SER A 58 -3.03 4.70 8.10
C SER A 58 -3.43 5.46 6.85
N ILE A 59 -4.73 5.68 6.66
CA ILE A 59 -5.27 6.59 5.66
C ILE A 59 -5.65 7.88 6.39
N PHE A 60 -5.30 9.03 5.82
CA PHE A 60 -5.69 10.36 6.28
C PHE A 60 -6.22 11.17 5.10
#